data_AF-A0AAU4BUW5-F1
#
_entry.id   AF-A0AAU4BUW5-F1
#
_cell.length_a   1.000
_cell.length_b   1.000
_cell.length_c   1.000
_cell.angle_alpha   90.00
_cell.angle_beta   90.00
_cell.angle_gamma   90.00
#
_symmetry.space_group_name_H-M   'P 1'
#
loop_
_entity.id
_entity.type
_entity.pdbx_description
1 polymer ?
#
loop_
_entity_poly.entity_id
_entity_poly.type
_entity_poly.pdbx_seq_one_letter_code
_entity_poly.pdbx_strand_id
1 'polypeptide(L)' 'MTDSPGTIARGQLYAAYKTLDNSSPVEVRLQIGLLAALIDLEATLSGIESAIDAGVGVRTVDEVQVRNVG' A
#
# COMPACT_ATOMS: atom_id res chain seq x y z
N MET A 1 14.68 12.49 -5.34
CA MET A 1 13.95 11.59 -4.43
C MET A 1 13.52 10.39 -5.26
N THR A 2 13.72 9.18 -4.76
CA THR A 2 13.32 7.95 -5.48
C THR A 2 11.86 7.66 -5.17
N ASP A 3 11.07 7.29 -6.18
CA ASP A 3 9.66 6.96 -6.02
C ASP A 3 9.46 5.74 -5.11
N SER A 4 8.36 5.70 -4.36
CA SER A 4 8.01 4.54 -3.55
C SER A 4 7.60 3.34 -4.43
N PRO A 5 7.77 2.10 -3.96
CA PRO A 5 7.33 0.91 -4.69
C PRO A 5 5.86 0.98 -5.15
N GLY A 6 4.95 1.46 -4.28
CA GLY A 6 3.54 1.64 -4.62
C GLY A 6 3.30 2.70 -5.71
N THR A 7 4.12 3.76 -5.75
CA THR A 7 4.05 4.78 -6.82
C THR A 7 4.47 4.19 -8.15
N ILE A 8 5.56 3.43 -8.16
CA ILE A 8 6.05 2.73 -9.36
C ILE A 8 4.99 1.72 -9.84
N ALA A 9 4.41 0.92 -8.93
CA ALA A 9 3.40 -0.08 -9.26
C ALA A 9 2.14 0.54 -9.89
N ARG A 10 1.65 1.66 -9.35
CA ARG A 10 0.52 2.41 -9.94
C ARG A 10 0.87 2.97 -11.33
N GLY A 11 2.09 3.47 -11.51
CA GLY A 11 2.56 3.94 -12.81
C GLY A 11 2.56 2.81 -13.87
N GLN A 12 3.04 1.63 -13.49
CA GLN A 12 3.04 0.45 -14.36
C GLN A 12 1.63 -0.06 -14.67
N LEU A 13 0.74 -0.09 -13.67
CA LEU A 13 -0.67 -0.44 -13.86
C LEU A 13 -1.35 0.53 -14.85
N TYR A 14 -1.11 1.83 -14.71
CA TYR A 14 -1.68 2.83 -15.62
C TYR A 14 -1.14 2.68 -17.05
N ALA A 15 0.16 2.38 -17.21
CA ALA A 15 0.75 2.06 -18.50
C ALA A 15 0.09 0.81 -19.11
N ALA A 16 -0.11 -0.25 -18.34
CA ALA A 16 -0.78 -1.46 -18.81
C ALA A 16 -2.24 -1.21 -19.20
N TYR A 17 -2.98 -0.41 -18.43
CA TYR A 17 -4.36 -0.04 -18.74
C TYR A 17 -4.47 0.71 -20.09
N LYS A 18 -3.50 1.57 -20.42
CA LYS A 18 -3.46 2.27 -21.72
C LYS A 18 -3.25 1.36 -22.92
N THR A 19 -2.74 0.14 -22.70
CA THR A 19 -2.58 -0.86 -23.77
C THR A 19 -3.82 -1.74 -23.96
N LEU A 20 -4.78 -1.67 -23.03
CA LEU A 20 -6.03 -2.40 -23.15
C LEU A 20 -6.98 -1.71 -24.12
N ASP A 21 -7.67 -2.51 -24.91
CA ASP A 21 -8.80 -2.11 -25.74
C ASP A 21 -9.92 -3.15 -25.67
N ASN A 22 -10.99 -2.91 -26.43
CA ASN A 22 -12.14 -3.82 -26.48
C ASN A 22 -11.83 -5.17 -27.16
N SER A 23 -10.75 -5.25 -27.94
CA SER A 23 -10.29 -6.47 -28.60
C SER A 23 -9.41 -7.35 -27.70
N SER A 24 -8.90 -6.78 -26.61
CA SER A 24 -8.05 -7.48 -25.64
C SER A 24 -8.79 -8.69 -25.04
N PRO A 25 -8.11 -9.85 -24.88
CA PRO A 25 -8.72 -11.03 -24.27
C PRO A 25 -9.29 -10.73 -22.88
N VAL A 26 -10.40 -11.37 -22.54
CA VAL A 26 -11.08 -11.13 -21.25
C VAL A 26 -10.16 -11.46 -20.08
N GLU A 27 -9.33 -12.49 -20.22
CA GLU A 27 -8.34 -12.93 -19.24
C GLU A 27 -7.32 -11.82 -18.95
N VAL A 28 -6.86 -11.12 -19.99
CA VAL A 28 -5.91 -10.00 -19.85
C VAL A 28 -6.57 -8.84 -19.10
N ARG A 29 -7.82 -8.50 -19.43
CA ARG A 29 -8.57 -7.45 -18.71
C ARG A 29 -8.78 -7.82 -17.23
N LEU A 30 -9.09 -9.08 -16.95
CA LEU A 30 -9.25 -9.58 -15.58
C LEU A 30 -7.93 -9.55 -14.80
N GLN A 31 -6.81 -9.91 -15.43
CA GLN A 31 -5.48 -9.85 -14.81
C GLN A 31 -5.09 -8.41 -14.44
N ILE A 32 -5.39 -7.44 -15.29
CA ILE A 32 -5.17 -6.02 -14.98
C ILE A 32 -6.06 -5.55 -13.81
N GLY A 33 -7.33 -5.98 -13.78
CA GLY A 33 -8.21 -5.72 -12.63
C GLY A 33 -7.69 -6.33 -11.33
N LEU A 34 -7.17 -7.56 -11.37
CA LEU A 34 -6.55 -8.21 -10.21
C LEU A 34 -5.31 -7.45 -9.75
N LEU A 35 -4.45 -7.02 -10.66
CA LEU A 35 -3.25 -6.24 -10.33
C LEU A 35 -3.62 -4.93 -9.62
N ALA A 36 -4.69 -4.25 -10.07
CA ALA A 36 -5.20 -3.06 -9.40
C ALA A 36 -5.64 -3.34 -7.96
N ALA A 37 -6.42 -4.40 -7.76
CA ALA A 37 -6.90 -4.78 -6.42
C ALA A 37 -5.75 -5.13 -5.46
N LEU A 38 -4.69 -5.78 -5.96
CA LEU A 38 -3.51 -6.10 -5.15
C LEU A 38 -2.72 -4.86 -4.73
N ILE A 39 -2.60 -3.85 -5.61
CA ILE A 39 -1.96 -2.58 -5.28
C ILE A 39 -2.76 -1.83 -4.20
N ASP A 40 -4.09 -1.82 -4.30
CA ASP A 40 -4.94 -1.18 -3.29
C ASP A 40 -4.92 -1.92 -1.95
N LEU A 41 -4.83 -3.25 -1.98
CA LEU A 41 -4.66 -4.06 -0.78
C LEU A 41 -3.32 -3.79 -0.09
N GLU A 42 -2.23 -3.71 -0.85
CA GLU A 42 -0.90 -3.36 -0.30
C GLU A 42 -0.91 -2.00 0.39
N ALA A 43 -1.51 -0.99 -0.24
CA ALA A 43 -1.63 0.34 0.35
C ALA A 43 -2.45 0.32 1.66
N THR A 44 -3.50 -0.50 1.71
CA THR A 44 -4.32 -0.67 2.91
C THR A 44 -3.53 -1.33 4.04
N LEU A 45 -2.79 -2.40 3.73
CA LEU A 45 -1.96 -3.12 4.70
C LEU A 45 -0.84 -2.23 5.25
N SER A 46 -0.18 -1.46 4.38
CA SER A 46 0.85 -0.49 4.79
C SER A 46 0.29 0.59 5.73
N GLY A 47 -0.94 1.04 5.47
CA GLY A 47 -1.64 1.97 6.37
C GLY A 47 -1.95 1.36 7.74
N ILE A 48 -2.37 0.09 7.78
CA ILE A 48 -2.62 -0.64 9.02
C ILE A 48 -1.31 -0.82 9.82
N GLU A 49 -0.23 -1.25 9.15
CA GLU A 49 1.09 -1.41 9.77
C GLU A 49 1.58 -0.11 10.39
N SER A 50 1.49 0.99 9.64
CA SER A 50 1.86 2.33 10.13
C SER A 50 1.05 2.76 11.34
N ALA A 51 -0.25 2.44 11.39
CA ALA A 51 -1.12 2.75 12.52
C ALA A 51 -0.79 1.90 13.76
N ILE A 52 -0.42 0.63 13.57
CA ILE A 52 0.04 -0.25 14.65
C ILE A 52 1.35 0.29 15.22
N ASP A 53 2.33 0.61 14.37
CA ASP A 53 3.63 1.15 14.81
C ASP A 53 3.48 2.46 15.57
N ALA A 54 2.61 3.36 15.10
CA ALA A 54 2.29 4.59 15.81
C ALA A 54 1.64 4.29 17.19
N GLY A 55 0.72 3.33 17.25
CA GLY A 55 0.07 2.91 18.50
C GLY A 55 1.03 2.25 19.51
N VAL A 56 2.00 1.47 19.04
CA VAL A 56 3.07 0.88 19.88
C VAL A 56 4.05 1.96 20.34
N GLY A 57 4.38 2.92 19.47
CA GLY A 57 5.20 4.08 19.82
C GLY A 57 4.58 4.92 20.95
N VAL A 58 3.28 5.15 20.93
CA VAL A 58 2.58 5.88 22.01
C VAL A 58 2.64 5.12 23.34
N ARG A 59 2.38 3.80 23.35
CA ARG A 59 2.41 3.00 24.59
C ARG A 59 3.81 2.92 25.22
N THR A 60 4.85 2.81 24.40
CA THR A 60 6.24 2.77 24.89
C THR A 60 6.69 4.12 25.46
N VAL A 61 6.25 5.25 24.88
CA VAL A 61 6.53 6.58 25.44
C VAL A 61 5.83 6.80 26.77
N ASP A 62 4.56 6.37 26.89
CA ASP A 62 3.81 6.46 28.15
C ASP A 62 4.45 5.59 29.25
N GLU A 63 4.87 4.36 28.96
CA GLU A 63 5.52 3.49 29.94
C GLU A 63 6.89 4.02 30.43
N VAL A 64 7.67 4.67 29.55
CA VAL A 64 8.97 5.27 29.91
C VAL A 64 8.78 6.54 30.75
N GLN A 65 7.75 7.34 30.49
CA GLN A 65 7.41 8.51 31.31
C GLN A 65 7.00 8.09 32.73
N VAL A 66 6.17 7.05 32.88
CA VAL A 66 5.68 6.58 34.19
C VAL A 66 6.81 6.05 35.09
N ARG A 67 7.88 5.47 34.53
CA ARG A 67 9.02 4.94 35.30
C ARG A 67 10.01 5.99 35.79
N ASN A 68 9.98 7.22 35.27
CA ASN A 68 10.92 8.29 35.65
C ASN A 68 10.34 9.30 36.65
N VAL A 69 9.10 9.09 37.13
CA VAL A 69 8.45 9.94 38.15
C VAL A 69 8.30 9.23 39.50
N GLY A 70 8.90 8.05 39.67
CA GLY A 70 8.88 7.24 40.90
C GLY A 70 10.21 7.25 41.62
#